data_AF-A0A923Z7J7-F1
#
_entry.id   AF-A0A923Z7J7-F1
#
_cell.length_a   1.000
_cell.length_b   1.000
_cell.length_c   1.000
_cell.angle_alpha   90.00
_cell.angle_beta   90.00
_cell.angle_gamma   90.00
#
_symmetry.space_group_name_H-M   'P 1'
#
loop_
_entity.id
_entity.type
_entity.pdbx_description
1 polymer ?
#
loop_
_entity_poly.entity_id
_entity_poly.type
_entity_poly.pdbx_seq_one_letter_code
_entity_poly.pdbx_strand_id
1 'polypeptide(L)' 'TGSMDAFKPAQALYESVGFTFCGPFGRYVDDPSSAFMTLAL' A
#
# COMPACT_ATOMS: atom_id res chain seq x y z
N THR A 1 7.23 5.33 3.72
CA THR A 1 6.14 6.27 4.09
C THR A 1 4.80 5.74 3.63
N GLY A 2 4.00 5.18 4.54
CA GLY A 2 2.69 4.60 4.21
C GLY A 2 2.22 3.48 5.14
N SER A 3 3.09 2.94 6.01
CA SER A 3 2.73 1.87 6.97
C SER A 3 2.39 2.34 8.39
N MET A 4 2.51 3.65 8.67
CA MET A 4 2.12 4.21 9.99
C MET A 4 0.61 4.14 10.20
N ASP A 5 0.17 4.02 11.46
CA ASP A 5 -1.25 3.89 11.83
C ASP A 5 -2.15 5.00 11.24
N ALA A 6 -1.59 6.20 11.03
CA ALA A 6 -2.29 7.32 10.39
C ALA A 6 -2.77 7.02 8.95
N PHE A 7 -2.14 6.07 8.25
CA PHE A 7 -2.47 5.70 6.88
C PHE A 7 -3.42 4.49 6.78
N LYS A 8 -3.75 3.83 7.90
CA LYS A 8 -4.73 2.73 7.92
C LYS A 8 -6.08 3.08 7.30
N PRO A 9 -6.66 4.29 7.51
CA PRO A 9 -7.90 4.68 6.84
C PRO A 9 -7.77 4.75 5.32
N ALA A 10 -6.62 5.21 4.82
CA ALA A 10 -6.35 5.27 3.38
C ALA A 10 -6.16 3.87 2.77
N GLN A 11 -5.43 2.98 3.47
CA GLN A 11 -5.28 1.58 3.08
C GLN A 11 -6.65 0.89 2.99
N ALA A 12 -7.49 1.04 4.01
CA ALA A 12 -8.85 0.46 4.03
C ALA A 12 -9.73 1.00 2.90
N LEU A 13 -9.62 2.30 2.57
CA LEU A 13 -10.31 2.88 1.42
C LEU A 13 -9.85 2.22 0.12
N TYR A 14 -8.54 2.05 -0.09
CA TYR A 14 -8.02 1.38 -1.28
C TYR A 14 -8.44 -0.09 -1.34
N GLU A 15 -8.39 -0.83 -0.23
CA GLU A 15 -8.93 -2.20 -0.15
C GLU A 15 -10.40 -2.26 -0.55
N SER A 16 -11.22 -1.28 -0.13
CA SER A 16 -12.65 -1.23 -0.47
C SER A 16 -12.91 -1.02 -1.98
N VAL A 17 -11.96 -0.43 -2.69
CA VAL A 17 -11.99 -0.22 -4.14
C VAL A 17 -11.41 -1.43 -4.90
N GLY A 18 -10.87 -2.43 -4.19
CA GLY A 18 -10.30 -3.65 -4.77
C GLY A 18 -8.78 -3.65 -4.89
N PHE A 19 -8.08 -2.68 -4.30
CA PHE A 19 -6.63 -2.73 -4.22
C PHE A 19 -6.19 -3.85 -3.26
N THR A 20 -5.05 -4.46 -3.56
CA THR A 20 -4.43 -5.50 -2.74
C THR A 20 -2.99 -5.15 -2.44
N PHE A 21 -2.49 -5.54 -1.26
CA PHE A 21 -1.08 -5.32 -0.91
C PHE A 21 -0.15 -6.09 -1.85
N CYS A 22 0.92 -5.43 -2.28
CA CYS A 22 1.95 -6.01 -3.12
C CYS A 22 3.35 -5.64 -2.61
N GLY A 23 4.37 -6.25 -3.21
CA GLY A 23 5.75 -5.85 -2.96
C GLY A 23 6.07 -4.47 -3.56
N PRO A 24 7.28 -3.95 -3.28
CA PRO A 24 7.74 -2.72 -3.90
C PRO A 24 7.79 -2.85 -5.43
N PHE A 25 7.66 -1.73 -6.14
CA PHE A 25 7.72 -1.66 -7.59
C PHE A 25 8.82 -0.72 -8.08
N GLY A 26 9.37 -1.01 -9.26
CA GLY A 26 10.41 -0.18 -9.87
C GLY A 26 11.68 -0.10 -9.01
N ARG A 27 11.98 1.10 -8.50
CA ARG A 27 13.14 1.37 -7.64
C ARG A 27 12.79 1.55 -6.17
N TYR A 28 11.52 1.36 -5.80
CA TYR A 28 11.15 1.33 -4.40
C TYR A 28 11.76 0.09 -3.74
N VAL A 29 12.22 0.25 -2.51
CA VAL A 29 12.79 -0.84 -1.71
C VAL A 29 11.77 -1.20 -0.64
N ASP A 30 11.73 -2.48 -0.28
CA ASP A 30 10.92 -2.93 0.84
C ASP A 30 11.50 -2.34 2.14
N ASP A 31 10.80 -1.35 2.69
CA ASP A 31 11.15 -0.71 3.94
C ASP A 31 9.97 -0.84 4.92
N PRO A 32 10.23 -1.06 6.22
CA PRO A 32 9.15 -1.26 7.20
C PRO A 32 8.18 -0.08 7.31
N SER A 33 8.55 1.10 6.81
CA SER A 33 7.74 2.31 6.84
C SER A 33 6.84 2.49 5.60
N SER A 34 6.96 1.62 4.60
CA SER A 34 6.24 1.70 3.33
C SER A 34 5.24 0.56 3.18
N ALA A 35 4.14 0.87 2.50
CA ALA A 35 3.11 -0.08 2.14
C ALA A 35 2.78 0.13 0.67
N PHE A 36 2.81 -0.93 -0.12
CA PHE A 36 2.55 -0.89 -1.56
C PHE A 36 1.28 -1.66 -1.85
N MET A 37 0.44 -1.14 -2.75
CA MET A 37 -0.80 -1.77 -3.16
C MET A 37 -0.97 -1.65 -4.67
N THR A 38 -1.65 -2.62 -5.28
CA THR A 38 -1.94 -2.64 -6.71
C THR A 38 -3.41 -2.97 -6.96
N LEU A 39 -3.96 -2.45 -8.05
CA LEU A 39 -5.30 -2.77 -8.55
C LEU A 39 -5.14 -3.32 -9.97
N ALA A 40 -5.56 -4.56 -10.19
CA ALA A 40 -5.67 -5.12 -11.52
C ALA A 40 -6.98 -4.63 -12.13
N LEU A 41 -6.87 -3.79 -13.16
CA LEU A 41 -8.00 -3.26 -13.94
C LEU A 41 -8.33 -4.16 -15.13
#